data_AF-A0A202DW95-F1
#
_entry.id   AF-A0A202DW95-F1
#
_cell.length_a   1.000
_cell.length_b   1.000
_cell.length_c   1.000
_cell.angle_alpha   90.00
_cell.angle_beta   90.00
_cell.angle_gamma   90.00
#
_symmetry.space_group_name_H-M   'P 1'
#
loop_
_entity.id
_entity.type
_entity.pdbx_description
1 polymer ?
#
loop_
_entity_poly.entity_id
_entity_poly.type
_entity_poly.pdbx_seq_one_letter_code
_entity_poly.pdbx_strand_id
1 'polypeptide(L)'
;MTNDEYKSDLYDQLQDDEFAAEYLKATLTDYDDFADLALGLKDVIEARGGVAAVAEIAGLERSHLYKILRGETVPGIDTLNAICKAVNLSLSVEPIDEKEAA
;
A
#
# COMPACT_ATOMS: atom_id res chain seq x y z
N MET A 1 -10.72 17.68 16.38
CA MET A 1 -10.45 16.90 15.18
C MET A 1 -11.05 15.52 15.40
N THR A 2 -12.05 15.17 14.59
CA THR A 2 -12.69 13.85 14.61
C THR A 2 -11.85 12.84 13.81
N ASN A 3 -12.05 11.55 14.04
CA ASN A 3 -11.33 10.49 13.33
C ASN A 3 -11.56 10.55 11.79
N ASP A 4 -12.69 11.13 11.36
CA ASP A 4 -13.05 11.29 9.96
C ASP A 4 -12.28 12.43 9.27
N GLU A 5 -11.99 13.53 9.97
CA GLU A 5 -11.21 14.65 9.42
C GLU A 5 -9.75 14.24 9.18
N TYR A 6 -9.14 13.52 10.12
CA TYR A 6 -7.77 13.02 9.99
C TYR A 6 -7.60 12.06 8.80
N LYS A 7 -8.60 11.20 8.55
CA LYS A 7 -8.60 10.31 7.38
C LYS A 7 -8.75 11.05 6.07
N SER A 8 -9.54 12.13 6.02
CA SER A 8 -9.70 12.94 4.82
C SER A 8 -8.38 13.60 4.42
N ASP A 9 -7.71 14.26 5.38
CA ASP A 9 -6.44 14.93 5.13
C ASP A 9 -5.34 13.94 4.69
N LEU A 10 -5.36 12.72 5.24
CA LEU A 10 -4.45 11.65 4.81
C LEU A 10 -4.73 11.24 3.36
N TYR A 11 -5.99 11.05 2.98
CA TYR A 11 -6.35 10.58 1.63
C TYR A 11 -6.04 11.61 0.55
N ASP A 12 -6.14 12.90 0.88
CA ASP A 12 -5.70 13.98 0.00
C ASP A 12 -4.18 13.94 -0.24
N GLN A 13 -3.39 13.69 0.81
CA GLN A 13 -1.92 13.53 0.68
C GLN A 13 -1.54 12.26 -0.10
N LEU A 14 -2.26 11.16 0.08
CA LEU A 14 -2.00 9.88 -0.62
C LEU A 14 -2.31 9.92 -2.13
N GLN A 15 -2.90 11.01 -2.64
CA GLN A 15 -2.98 11.27 -4.08
C GLN A 15 -1.60 11.54 -4.69
N ASP A 16 -0.69 12.12 -3.91
CA ASP A 16 0.68 12.38 -4.36
C ASP A 16 1.48 11.06 -4.37
N ASP A 17 2.17 10.80 -5.48
CA ASP A 17 2.88 9.54 -5.69
C ASP A 17 4.11 9.41 -4.79
N GLU A 18 4.79 10.52 -4.51
CA GLU A 18 6.00 10.56 -3.69
C GLU A 18 5.61 10.34 -2.23
N PHE A 19 4.59 11.04 -1.75
CA PHE A 19 4.04 10.84 -0.41
C PHE A 19 3.50 9.43 -0.20
N ALA A 20 2.76 8.87 -1.17
CA ALA A 20 2.25 7.50 -1.06
C ALA A 20 3.39 6.46 -0.99
N ALA A 21 4.47 6.67 -1.74
CA ALA A 21 5.65 5.80 -1.68
C ALA A 21 6.36 5.88 -0.32
N GLU A 22 6.60 7.09 0.20
CA GLU A 22 7.20 7.30 1.52
C GLU A 22 6.33 6.72 2.64
N TYR A 23 5.02 6.91 2.54
CA TYR A 23 4.04 6.34 3.47
C TYR A 23 4.10 4.81 3.51
N LEU A 24 4.06 4.14 2.34
CA LEU A 24 4.20 2.69 2.29
C LEU A 24 5.56 2.20 2.77
N LYS A 25 6.64 2.93 2.46
CA LYS A 25 7.98 2.64 2.97
C LYS A 25 8.03 2.69 4.50
N ALA A 26 7.36 3.67 5.11
CA ALA A 26 7.25 3.75 6.56
C ALA A 26 6.49 2.54 7.16
N THR A 27 5.46 2.04 6.48
CA THR A 27 4.73 0.83 6.91
C THR A 27 5.55 -0.46 6.80
N LEU A 28 6.63 -0.46 6.03
CA LEU A 28 7.54 -1.60 5.86
C LEU A 28 8.65 -1.68 6.91
N THR A 29 8.82 -0.66 7.75
CA THR A 29 9.99 -0.51 8.63
C THR A 29 10.08 -1.60 9.71
N ASP A 30 8.95 -2.16 10.13
CA ASP A 30 8.87 -3.31 11.05
C ASP A 30 8.72 -4.61 10.23
N TYR A 31 9.83 -5.08 9.63
CA TYR A 31 9.94 -6.09 8.56
C TYR A 31 9.41 -7.53 8.84
N ASP A 32 8.52 -7.77 9.81
CA ASP A 32 8.16 -9.13 10.23
C ASP A 32 6.83 -9.67 9.65
N ASP A 33 5.89 -8.81 9.22
CA ASP A 33 4.58 -9.25 8.71
C ASP A 33 4.08 -8.42 7.52
N PHE A 34 3.54 -9.10 6.50
CA PHE A 34 2.85 -8.45 5.39
C PHE A 34 1.58 -7.71 5.84
N ALA A 35 1.01 -8.06 7.01
CA ALA A 35 -0.17 -7.41 7.57
C ALA A 35 -0.02 -5.88 7.71
N ASP A 36 1.18 -5.39 8.07
CA ASP A 36 1.41 -3.95 8.23
C ASP A 36 1.44 -3.22 6.88
N LEU A 37 2.11 -3.82 5.88
CA LEU A 37 2.04 -3.34 4.50
C LEU A 37 0.60 -3.39 3.96
N ALA A 38 -0.18 -4.42 4.30
CA ALA A 38 -1.55 -4.57 3.84
C ALA A 38 -2.45 -3.42 4.34
N LEU A 39 -2.22 -2.93 5.56
CA LEU A 39 -2.90 -1.75 6.10
C LEU A 39 -2.53 -0.48 5.32
N GLY A 40 -1.24 -0.25 5.10
CA GLY A 40 -0.78 0.89 4.30
C GLY A 40 -1.30 0.87 2.85
N LEU A 41 -1.26 -0.31 2.21
CA LEU A 41 -1.81 -0.53 0.87
C LEU A 41 -3.30 -0.22 0.83
N LYS A 42 -4.05 -0.59 1.87
CA LYS A 42 -5.48 -0.31 1.95
C LYS A 42 -5.73 1.20 1.94
N ASP A 43 -4.99 1.98 2.72
CA ASP A 43 -5.18 3.43 2.76
C ASP A 43 -4.85 4.09 1.41
N VAL A 44 -3.76 3.68 0.75
CA VAL A 44 -3.41 4.15 -0.60
C VAL A 44 -4.50 3.79 -1.62
N ILE A 45 -5.03 2.57 -1.56
CA ILE A 45 -6.08 2.10 -2.48
C ILE A 45 -7.39 2.86 -2.27
N GLU A 46 -7.79 3.07 -1.02
CA GLU A 46 -9.00 3.83 -0.69
C GLU A 46 -8.88 5.29 -1.14
N ALA A 47 -7.71 5.91 -0.95
CA ALA A 47 -7.42 7.24 -1.47
C ALA A 47 -7.54 7.28 -3.01
N ARG A 48 -7.02 6.27 -3.72
CA ARG A 48 -6.92 6.25 -5.20
C ARG A 48 -8.17 5.72 -5.92
N GLY A 49 -9.34 5.82 -5.30
CA GLY A 49 -10.63 5.46 -5.90
C GLY A 49 -11.20 4.11 -5.43
N GLY A 50 -10.59 3.50 -4.43
CA GLY A 50 -11.11 2.35 -3.72
C GLY A 50 -10.76 1.01 -4.34
N VAL A 51 -11.02 -0.04 -3.56
CA VAL A 51 -10.67 -1.45 -3.89
C VAL A 51 -11.27 -1.89 -5.23
N ALA A 52 -12.47 -1.44 -5.56
CA ALA A 52 -13.15 -1.83 -6.80
C ALA A 52 -12.43 -1.32 -8.05
N ALA A 53 -11.97 -0.06 -8.03
CA ALA A 53 -11.28 0.56 -9.16
C ALA A 53 -9.88 -0.02 -9.31
N VAL A 54 -9.14 -0.16 -8.21
CA VAL A 54 -7.78 -0.73 -8.23
C VAL A 54 -7.79 -2.19 -8.67
N ALA A 55 -8.75 -3.00 -8.21
CA ALA A 55 -8.86 -4.40 -8.65
C ALA A 55 -9.06 -4.51 -10.17
N GLU A 56 -9.90 -3.64 -10.75
CA GLU A 56 -10.14 -3.60 -12.19
C GLU A 56 -8.87 -3.24 -12.98
N ILE A 57 -8.16 -2.19 -12.57
CA ILE A 57 -6.91 -1.76 -13.20
C ILE A 57 -5.81 -2.82 -13.05
N ALA A 58 -5.72 -3.47 -11.87
CA ALA A 58 -4.74 -4.51 -11.59
C ALA A 58 -5.07 -5.86 -12.25
N GLY A 59 -6.25 -6.02 -12.85
CA GLY A 59 -6.70 -7.30 -13.42
C GLY A 59 -6.93 -8.38 -12.35
N LEU A 60 -7.33 -7.99 -11.14
CA LEU A 60 -7.55 -8.87 -10.00
C LEU A 60 -9.02 -9.02 -9.67
N GLU A 61 -9.38 -10.21 -9.19
CA GLU A 61 -10.68 -10.40 -8.54
C GLU A 61 -10.76 -9.57 -7.27
N ARG A 62 -11.85 -8.81 -7.09
CA ARG A 62 -12.05 -7.94 -5.91
C ARG A 62 -11.92 -8.73 -4.61
N SER A 63 -12.47 -9.95 -4.57
CA SER A 63 -12.36 -10.82 -3.40
C SER A 63 -10.93 -11.24 -3.09
N HIS A 64 -10.07 -11.36 -4.10
CA HIS A 64 -8.65 -11.66 -3.89
C HIS A 64 -7.93 -10.44 -3.30
N LEU A 65 -8.16 -9.25 -3.87
CA LEU A 65 -7.60 -8.00 -3.33
C LEU A 65 -8.05 -7.77 -1.88
N TYR A 66 -9.32 -8.02 -1.54
CA TYR A 66 -9.79 -7.91 -0.14
C TYR A 66 -9.07 -8.86 0.82
N LYS A 67 -8.77 -10.09 0.41
CA LYS A 67 -8.01 -11.03 1.25
C LYS A 67 -6.59 -10.54 1.50
N ILE A 68 -5.94 -10.02 0.46
CA ILE A 68 -4.61 -9.40 0.54
C ILE A 68 -4.63 -8.23 1.54
N LEU A 69 -5.57 -7.29 1.38
CA LEU A 69 -5.68 -6.10 2.24
C LEU A 69 -6.11 -6.39 3.69
N ARG A 70 -6.49 -7.62 3.99
CA ARG A 70 -6.79 -8.10 5.35
C ARG A 70 -5.66 -8.92 5.97
N GLY A 71 -4.56 -9.12 5.24
CA GLY A 71 -3.48 -10.02 5.65
C GLY A 71 -3.88 -11.50 5.64
N GLU A 72 -5.02 -11.86 5.05
CA GLU A 72 -5.47 -13.27 4.99
C GLU A 72 -4.64 -14.10 4.00
N THR A 73 -3.97 -13.44 3.05
CA THR A 73 -3.07 -14.07 2.08
C THR A 73 -1.96 -13.12 1.68
N VAL A 74 -0.74 -13.65 1.52
CA VAL A 74 0.40 -12.90 0.97
C VAL A 74 0.37 -13.04 -0.56
N PRO A 75 0.38 -11.92 -1.33
CA PRO A 75 0.40 -11.97 -2.78
C PRO A 75 1.76 -12.42 -3.32
N GLY A 76 1.76 -13.02 -4.51
CA GLY A 76 2.99 -13.19 -5.29
C GLY A 76 3.55 -11.85 -5.75
N ILE A 77 4.83 -11.81 -6.14
CA ILE A 77 5.51 -10.59 -6.63
C ILE A 77 4.80 -10.01 -7.85
N ASP A 78 4.27 -10.86 -8.74
CA ASP A 78 3.48 -10.46 -9.91
C ASP A 78 2.20 -9.72 -9.51
N THR A 79 1.47 -10.25 -8.52
CA THR A 79 0.25 -9.65 -7.99
C THR A 79 0.55 -8.34 -7.26
N LEU A 80 1.59 -8.32 -6.42
CA LEU A 80 2.00 -7.11 -5.72
C LEU A 80 2.42 -6.00 -6.71
N ASN A 81 3.20 -6.34 -7.73
CA ASN A 81 3.58 -5.40 -8.80
C ASN A 81 2.36 -4.88 -9.59
N ALA A 82 1.36 -5.72 -9.86
CA ALA A 82 0.13 -5.30 -10.50
C ALA A 82 -0.66 -4.30 -9.64
N ILE A 83 -0.76 -4.55 -8.33
CA ILE A 83 -1.38 -3.63 -7.37
C ILE A 83 -0.64 -2.29 -7.34
N CYS A 84 0.70 -2.32 -7.17
CA CYS A 84 1.52 -1.10 -7.16
C CYS A 84 1.31 -0.27 -8.42
N LYS A 85 1.37 -0.89 -9.61
CA LYS A 85 1.14 -0.19 -10.88
C LYS A 85 -0.26 0.41 -10.99
N ALA A 86 -1.27 -0.30 -10.50
CA ALA A 86 -2.65 0.20 -10.50
C ALA A 86 -2.81 1.45 -9.63
N VAL A 87 -1.96 1.62 -8.63
CA VAL A 87 -1.86 2.84 -7.81
C VAL A 87 -0.68 3.73 -8.22
N ASN A 88 -0.16 3.64 -9.45
CA ASN A 88 0.96 4.44 -9.97
C ASN A 88 2.28 4.37 -9.17
N LEU A 89 2.53 3.26 -8.48
CA LEU A 89 3.76 2.99 -7.73
C LEU A 89 4.55 1.83 -8.36
N SER A 90 5.80 1.69 -7.95
CA SER A 90 6.67 0.59 -8.38
C SER A 90 7.50 0.04 -7.23
N LEU A 91 7.82 -1.26 -7.29
CA LEU A 91 8.72 -1.91 -6.33
C LEU A 91 10.17 -1.66 -6.76
N SER A 92 11.01 -1.23 -5.81
CA SER A 92 12.44 -1.05 -5.98
C SER A 92 13.22 -1.92 -4.99
N VAL A 93 14.49 -2.17 -5.29
CA VAL A 93 15.44 -2.79 -4.35
C VAL A 93 16.47 -1.74 -3.98
N GLU A 94 16.60 -1.49 -2.68
CA GLU A 94 17.57 -0.56 -2.11
C GLU A 94 18.60 -1.33 -1.26
N PRO A 95 19.84 -0.82 -1.11
CA PRO A 95 20.77 -1.38 -0.14
C PRO A 95 20.18 -1.30 1.28
N ILE A 96 20.42 -2.32 2.10
CA ILE A 96 20.11 -2.27 3.53
C ILE A 96 21.03 -1.22 4.16
N ASP A 97 20.45 -0.17 4.74
CA ASP A 97 21.23 0.90 5.37
C ASP A 97 21.69 0.43 6.77
N GLU A 98 22.90 -0.13 6.87
CA GLU A 98 23.48 -0.62 8.13
C GLU A 98 23.83 0.51 9.13
N LYS A 99 23.58 1.78 8.78
CA LYS A 99 24.00 2.95 9.59
C LYS A 99 23.12 3.30 10.78
N GLU A 100 21.96 2.68 10.98
CA GLU A 100 21.16 2.87 12.19
C GLU A 100 21.53 1.91 13.33
N ALA A 101 22.46 0.97 13.11
CA ALA A 101 22.90 0.00 14.12
C ALA A 101 24.24 0.34 14.81
N ALA A 102 24.82 1.53 14.58
CA ALA A 102 26.13 1.95 15.11
C ALA A 102 26.05 3.17 16.05
#